data_AF-A0A194VGV3-F1
#
_entry.id   AF-A0A194VGV3-F1
#
_cell.length_a   1.000
_cell.length_b   1.000
_cell.length_c   1.000
_cell.angle_alpha   90.00
_cell.angle_beta   90.00
_cell.angle_gamma   90.00
#
_symmetry.space_group_name_H-M   'P 1'
#
loop_
_entity.id
_entity.type
_entity.pdbx_description
1 polymer ?
#
loop_
_entity_poly.entity_id
_entity_poly.type
_entity_poly.pdbx_seq_one_letter_code
_entity_poly.pdbx_strand_id
1 'polypeptide(L)'
;PPQYSTSIEREHKQIPVCKKGQPSVAVKIEMGGHQPAYGRQLEDADMLYSQISRASINCLKEFYRKDVSNDEWSLIVKLKPVFDIP
;
A
#
# COMPACT_ATOMS: atom_id res chain seq x y z
N PRO A 1 -17.28 -0.77 4.93
CA PRO A 1 -15.84 -0.88 4.63
C PRO A 1 -15.01 -0.85 5.93
N PRO A 2 -13.98 -1.69 6.09
CA PRO A 2 -13.07 -1.58 7.23
C PRO A 2 -12.49 -0.16 7.25
N GLN A 3 -12.61 0.53 8.39
CA GLN A 3 -11.92 1.79 8.60
C GLN A 3 -10.46 1.48 8.90
N TYR A 4 -9.57 1.92 8.03
CA TYR A 4 -8.14 1.91 8.28
C TYR A 4 -7.65 3.34 8.51
N SER A 5 -6.79 3.52 9.51
CA SER A 5 -6.03 4.75 9.77
C SER A 5 -4.57 4.47 9.48
N THR A 6 -3.91 5.37 8.75
CA THR A 6 -2.51 5.21 8.38
C THR A 6 -1.78 6.53 8.53
N SER A 7 -0.61 6.50 9.18
CA SER A 7 0.29 7.64 9.27
C SER A 7 1.71 7.23 8.92
N ILE A 8 2.46 8.13 8.30
CA ILE A 8 3.85 7.91 7.92
C ILE A 8 4.70 8.96 8.61
N GLU A 9 5.79 8.53 9.24
CA GLU A 9 6.76 9.42 9.87
C GLU A 9 8.19 9.11 9.44
N ARG A 10 9.00 10.16 9.35
CA ARG A 10 10.44 10.09 9.15
C ARG A 10 11.12 11.05 10.11
N GLU A 11 12.04 10.56 10.94
CA GLU A 11 12.76 11.37 11.94
C GLU A 11 11.79 12.20 12.82
N HIS A 12 10.73 11.55 13.33
CA HIS A 12 9.67 12.18 14.14
C HIS A 12 8.88 13.30 13.44
N LYS A 13 8.95 13.40 12.11
CA LYS A 13 8.15 14.33 11.31
C LYS A 13 7.15 13.55 10.47
N GLN A 14 5.88 13.95 10.53
CA GLN A 14 4.85 13.40 9.64
C GLN A 14 5.14 13.78 8.19
N ILE A 15 5.00 12.82 7.29
CA ILE A 15 5.09 13.04 5.85
C ILE A 15 3.88 12.42 5.14
N PRO A 16 3.42 13.01 4.04
CA PRO A 16 2.23 12.51 3.35
C PRO A 16 2.50 11.28 2.47
N VAL A 17 3.71 11.15 1.93
CA VAL A 17 4.08 10.09 0.97
C VAL A 17 5.57 9.75 1.13
N CYS A 18 5.91 8.46 1.04
CA CYS A 18 7.27 7.97 0.86
C CYS A 18 7.36 7.18 -0.46
N LYS A 19 8.34 7.49 -1.32
CA LYS A 19 8.55 6.81 -2.61
C LYS A 19 9.81 5.95 -2.59
N LYS A 20 9.89 5.01 -3.55
CA LYS A 20 11.08 4.16 -3.77
C LYS A 20 12.35 5.01 -3.84
N GLY A 21 13.39 4.58 -3.12
CA GLY A 21 14.70 5.26 -3.06
C GLY A 21 14.80 6.37 -2.01
N GLN A 22 13.70 6.73 -1.35
CA GLN A 22 13.76 7.61 -0.18
C GLN A 22 14.20 6.83 1.07
N PRO A 23 14.73 7.51 2.11
CA PRO A 23 15.10 6.86 3.37
C PRO A 23 13.92 6.15 4.02
N SER A 24 14.22 5.11 4.81
CA SER A 24 13.23 4.34 5.54
C SER A 24 12.34 5.22 6.43
N VAL A 25 11.09 4.78 6.58
CA VAL A 25 10.04 5.48 7.33
C VAL A 25 9.36 4.51 8.28
N ALA A 26 8.78 5.02 9.36
CA ALA A 26 7.85 4.24 10.17
C ALA A 26 6.43 4.48 9.65
N VAL A 27 5.67 3.40 9.51
CA VAL A 27 4.27 3.44 9.07
C VAL A 27 3.42 2.85 10.18
N LYS A 28 2.49 3.66 10.69
CA LYS A 28 1.47 3.18 11.62
C LYS A 28 0.26 2.75 10.80
N ILE A 29 -0.22 1.53 11.01
CA ILE A 29 -1.42 0.97 10.37
C ILE A 29 -2.37 0.54 11.49
N GLU A 30 -3.57 1.08 11.49
CA GLU A 30 -4.64 0.71 12.42
C GLU A 30 -5.88 0.28 11.63
N MET A 31 -6.57 -0.76 12.09
CA MET A 31 -7.79 -1.24 11.49
C MET A 31 -8.89 -1.32 12.54
N GLY A 32 -10.10 -0.86 12.19
CA GLY A 32 -11.28 -1.08 13.02
C GLY A 32 -11.63 -2.57 13.10
N GLY A 33 -11.57 -3.16 14.30
CA GLY A 33 -11.88 -4.57 14.54
C GLY A 33 -10.66 -5.41 14.90
N HIS A 34 -10.61 -6.66 14.40
CA HIS A 34 -9.56 -7.62 14.76
C HIS A 34 -8.32 -7.45 13.88
N GLN A 35 -7.34 -6.69 14.37
CA GLN A 35 -6.08 -6.44 13.68
C GLN A 35 -5.11 -7.65 13.78
N PRO A 36 -4.45 -8.05 12.67
CA PRO A 36 -3.38 -9.06 12.71
C PRO A 36 -2.25 -8.64 13.66
N ALA A 37 -1.77 -9.57 14.48
CA ALA A 37 -0.69 -9.31 15.44
C ALA A 37 0.65 -9.81 14.90
N TYR A 38 1.68 -8.97 15.10
CA TYR A 38 3.07 -9.34 14.85
C TYR A 38 3.48 -10.50 15.76
N GLY A 39 4.20 -11.48 15.22
CA GLY A 39 4.58 -12.72 15.91
C GLY A 39 3.47 -13.79 15.97
N ARG A 40 2.32 -13.55 15.34
CA ARG A 40 1.24 -14.55 15.21
C ARG A 40 0.71 -14.70 13.80
N GLN A 41 0.19 -13.62 13.22
CA GLN A 41 -0.31 -13.62 11.84
C GLN A 41 0.69 -13.03 10.84
N LEU A 42 1.66 -12.25 11.34
CA LEU A 42 2.64 -11.52 10.54
C LEU A 42 4.02 -11.64 11.20
N GLU A 43 5.08 -11.68 10.38
CA GLU A 43 6.48 -11.68 10.80
C GLU A 43 7.33 -10.69 9.97
N ASP A 44 8.59 -10.49 10.36
CA ASP A 44 9.49 -9.51 9.71
C ASP A 44 9.77 -9.84 8.23
N ALA A 45 9.79 -11.12 7.88
CA ALA A 45 10.04 -11.58 6.52
C ALA A 45 8.87 -11.32 5.57
N ASP A 46 7.68 -11.04 6.10
CA ASP A 46 6.49 -10.80 5.29
C ASP A 46 6.58 -9.46 4.56
N MET A 47 6.40 -9.52 3.24
CA MET A 47 6.28 -8.31 2.42
C MET A 47 4.87 -7.76 2.46
N LEU A 48 4.73 -6.51 2.89
CA LEU A 48 3.46 -5.79 2.86
C LEU A 48 3.22 -5.16 1.48
N TYR A 49 2.03 -5.36 0.94
CA TYR A 49 1.59 -4.79 -0.33
C TYR A 49 0.31 -3.98 -0.14
N SER A 50 0.14 -2.95 -0.97
CA SER A 50 -1.14 -2.25 -1.06
C SER A 50 -2.20 -3.20 -1.60
N GLN A 51 -3.35 -3.30 -0.91
CA GLN A 51 -4.48 -4.09 -1.36
C GLN A 51 -5.13 -3.43 -2.58
N ILE A 52 -4.69 -3.83 -3.78
CA ILE A 52 -5.27 -3.38 -5.04
C ILE A 52 -6.45 -4.27 -5.44
N SER A 53 -7.39 -3.72 -6.22
CA SER A 53 -8.55 -4.44 -6.72
C SER A 53 -8.84 -4.02 -8.16
N ARG A 54 -9.70 -4.77 -8.86
CA ARG A 54 -10.16 -4.35 -10.19
C ARG A 54 -10.79 -2.95 -10.15
N ALA A 55 -11.57 -2.64 -9.12
CA ALA A 55 -12.22 -1.35 -8.97
C ALA A 55 -11.20 -0.21 -8.78
N SER A 56 -10.19 -0.40 -7.92
CA SER A 56 -9.16 0.63 -7.73
C SER A 56 -8.30 0.83 -8.98
N ILE A 57 -7.98 -0.24 -9.71
CA ILE A 57 -7.24 -0.14 -10.99
C ILE A 57 -8.06 0.62 -12.05
N ASN A 58 -9.37 0.35 -12.15
CA ASN A 58 -10.23 1.06 -13.10
C ASN A 58 -10.31 2.55 -12.76
N CYS A 59 -10.46 2.89 -11.46
CA CYS A 59 -10.44 4.27 -10.99
C CYS A 59 -9.12 4.98 -11.37
N LEU A 60 -7.97 4.32 -11.18
CA LEU A 60 -6.68 4.88 -11.60
C LEU A 60 -6.62 5.13 -13.11
N LYS A 61 -7.16 4.23 -13.93
CA LYS A 61 -7.17 4.38 -15.39
C LYS A 61 -8.09 5.51 -15.86
N GLU A 62 -9.22 5.70 -15.18
CA GLU A 62 -10.24 6.66 -15.56
C GLU A 62 -9.87 8.08 -15.13
N PHE A 63 -9.37 8.25 -13.91
CA PHE A 63 -9.20 9.57 -13.30
C PHE A 63 -7.74 9.98 -13.07
N TYR A 64 -6.82 9.03 -12.90
CA TYR A 64 -5.44 9.31 -12.44
C TYR A 64 -4.35 8.83 -13.40
N ARG A 65 -4.71 8.56 -14.66
CA ARG A 65 -3.79 7.93 -15.62
C ARG A 65 -2.48 8.71 -15.80
N LYS A 66 -2.55 10.04 -15.75
CA LYS A 66 -1.40 10.94 -15.91
C LYS A 66 -0.56 11.09 -14.65
N ASP A 67 -1.14 10.80 -13.48
CA ASP A 67 -0.49 10.95 -12.18
C ASP A 67 0.30 9.69 -11.78
N VAL A 68 -0.02 8.56 -12.40
CA VAL A 68 0.67 7.27 -12.19
C VAL A 68 1.77 7.11 -13.23
N SER A 69 3.00 6.96 -12.75
CA SER A 69 4.18 6.75 -13.59
C SER A 69 4.19 5.37 -14.26
N ASN A 70 4.99 5.23 -15.33
CA ASN A 70 5.14 3.95 -16.04
C ASN A 70 5.68 2.82 -15.13
N ASP A 71 6.53 3.15 -14.17
CA ASP A 71 7.07 2.18 -13.19
C ASP A 71 5.98 1.71 -12.22
N GLU A 72 5.12 2.63 -11.76
CA GLU A 72 3.97 2.29 -10.91
C GLU A 72 2.94 1.45 -11.68
N TRP A 73 2.69 1.74 -12.96
CA TRP A 73 1.85 0.89 -13.83
C TRP A 73 2.45 -0.51 -14.02
N SER A 74 3.76 -0.59 -14.22
CA SER A 74 4.47 -1.86 -14.34
C SER A 74 4.38 -2.68 -13.05
N LEU A 75 4.44 -2.02 -11.89
CA LEU A 75 4.24 -2.65 -10.59
C LEU A 75 2.80 -3.16 -10.42
N ILE A 76 1.79 -2.35 -10.78
CA ILE A 76 0.38 -2.78 -10.73
C ILE A 76 0.16 -4.05 -11.54
N VAL A 77 0.73 -4.13 -12.75
CA VAL A 77 0.64 -5.33 -13.61
C VAL A 77 1.25 -6.56 -12.93
N LYS A 78 2.40 -6.41 -12.26
CA LYS A 78 3.06 -7.50 -11.52
C LYS A 78 2.28 -7.95 -10.29
N LEU A 79 1.52 -7.05 -9.65
CA LEU A 79 0.70 -7.37 -8.48
C LEU A 79 -0.64 -8.04 -8.84
N LYS A 80 -1.15 -7.89 -10.07
CA LYS A 80 -2.38 -8.57 -10.51
C LYS A 80 -2.42 -10.08 -10.20
N PRO A 81 -1.42 -10.90 -10.60
CA PRO A 81 -1.42 -12.33 -10.29
C PRO A 81 -1.23 -12.62 -8.80
N VAL A 82 -0.59 -11.74 -8.02
CA VAL A 82 -0.42 -11.92 -6.57
C VAL A 82 -1.76 -11.82 -5.83
N PHE A 83 -2.69 -11.02 -6.35
CA PHE A 83 -4.01 -10.79 -5.78
C PHE A 83 -5.15 -11.46 -6.58
N ASP A 84 -4.84 -12.36 -7.51
CA ASP A 84 -5.81 -13.02 -8.39
C ASP A 84 -6.77 -12.05 -9.10
N ILE A 85 -6.27 -10.88 -9.50
CA ILE A 85 -7.06 -9.88 -10.20
C ILE A 85 -7.03 -10.18 -11.70
N PRO A 86 -8.19 -10.40 -12.35
CA PRO A 86 -8.25 -10.61 -13.79
C PRO A 86 -7.69 -9.42 -14.57
#